data_AF-A0A3N5RW62-F1
#
_entry.id   AF-A0A3N5RW62-F1
#
_cell.length_a   1.000
_cell.length_b   1.000
_cell.length_c   1.000
_cell.angle_alpha   90.00
_cell.angle_beta   90.00
_cell.angle_gamma   90.00
#
_symmetry.space_group_name_H-M   'P 1'
#
loop_
_entity.id
_entity.type
_entity.pdbx_description
1 polymer ?
#
loop_
_entity_poly.entity_id
_entity_poly.type
_entity_poly.pdbx_seq_one_letter_code
_entity_poly.pdbx_strand_id
1 'polypeptide(L)' 'IGRFQKKSEMTREMLVEIVRSKPELMKVPVVANADFGHTTPQFTFPVGGRGRLDAVGWKVRIEVVEH' A
#
# COMPACT_ATOMS: atom_id res chain seq x y z
N ILE A 1 0.11 0.08 -1.52
CA ILE A 1 1.34 0.16 -2.33
C ILE A 1 2.29 -0.94 -1.87
N GLY A 2 2.72 -1.81 -2.79
CA GLY A 2 3.63 -2.92 -2.50
C GLY A 2 5.03 -2.43 -2.15
N ARG A 3 5.82 -3.26 -1.49
CA ARG A 3 7.22 -2.95 -1.17
C ARG A 3 8.04 -2.76 -2.45
N PHE A 4 8.80 -1.67 -2.49
CA PHE A 4 9.69 -1.36 -3.61
C PHE A 4 10.95 -2.25 -3.59
N GLN A 5 11.46 -2.60 -4.78
CA GLN A 5 12.76 -3.27 -4.89
C GLN A 5 13.89 -2.31 -4.55
N LYS A 6 14.97 -2.79 -3.92
CA LYS A 6 16.13 -1.95 -3.52
C LYS A 6 16.69 -1.09 -4.66
N LYS A 7 16.76 -1.65 -5.89
CA LYS A 7 17.24 -0.96 -7.09
C LYS A 7 16.44 0.27 -7.51
N SER A 8 15.23 0.46 -6.98
CA SER A 8 14.41 1.63 -7.28
C SER A 8 14.83 2.86 -6.49
N GLU A 9 15.65 2.69 -5.45
CA GLU A 9 16.12 3.75 -4.55
C GLU A 9 14.98 4.60 -3.95
N MET A 10 13.76 4.05 -3.91
CA MET A 10 12.59 4.73 -3.37
C MET A 10 12.74 4.90 -1.85
N THR A 11 12.69 6.15 -1.40
CA THR A 11 12.67 6.50 0.04
C THR A 11 11.25 6.75 0.54
N ARG A 12 11.08 6.75 1.86
CA ARG A 12 9.78 7.07 2.48
C ARG A 12 9.38 8.51 2.18
N GLU A 13 10.34 9.42 2.25
CA GLU A 13 10.16 10.86 2.10
C GLU A 13 9.68 11.19 0.68
N MET A 14 10.33 10.61 -0.34
CA MET A 14 9.91 10.74 -1.74
C MET A 14 8.49 10.21 -1.95
N LEU A 15 8.17 9.04 -1.41
CA LEU A 15 6.83 8.48 -1.57
C LEU A 15 5.76 9.32 -0.88
N VAL A 16 6.05 9.90 0.30
CA VAL A 16 5.16 10.81 1.00
C VAL A 16 4.92 12.08 0.18
N GLU A 17 5.97 12.64 -0.43
CA GLU A 17 5.85 13.83 -1.29
C GLU A 17 5.00 13.52 -2.53
N ILE A 18 5.24 12.40 -3.20
CA ILE A 18 4.44 11.94 -4.34
C ILE A 18 2.96 11.84 -3.96
N VAL A 19 2.62 11.18 -2.84
CA VAL A 19 1.22 11.04 -2.41
C VAL A 19 0.60 12.40 -2.07
N ARG A 20 1.33 13.28 -1.37
CA ARG A 20 0.85 14.63 -0.99
C ARG A 20 0.64 15.55 -2.19
N SER A 21 1.41 15.36 -3.26
CA SER A 21 1.25 16.13 -4.49
C SER A 21 -0.05 15.85 -5.25
N LYS A 22 -0.82 14.84 -4.83
CA LYS A 22 -2.06 14.39 -5.48
C LYS A 22 -3.30 14.73 -4.64
N PRO A 23 -4.00 15.85 -4.92
CA PRO A 23 -5.18 16.28 -4.17
C PRO A 23 -6.29 15.20 -4.12
N GLU A 24 -6.41 14.37 -5.15
CA GLU A 24 -7.36 13.28 -5.24
C GLU A 24 -7.17 12.21 -4.15
N LEU A 25 -5.96 12.09 -3.59
CA LEU A 25 -5.64 11.11 -2.55
C LEU A 25 -5.91 11.62 -1.12
N MET A 26 -6.24 12.91 -0.95
CA MET A 26 -6.36 13.54 0.38
C MET A 26 -7.46 12.97 1.27
N LYS A 27 -8.47 12.31 0.69
CA LYS A 27 -9.64 11.78 1.41
C LYS A 27 -9.67 10.25 1.48
N VAL A 28 -8.63 9.57 1.01
CA VAL A 28 -8.56 8.10 0.99
C VAL A 28 -7.32 7.61 1.76
N PRO A 29 -7.41 6.50 2.51
CA PRO A 29 -6.27 5.95 3.22
C PRO A 29 -5.23 5.39 2.24
N VAL A 30 -3.96 5.72 2.48
CA VAL A 30 -2.82 5.21 1.69
C VAL A 30 -1.87 4.43 2.60
N VAL A 31 -1.67 3.16 2.28
CA VAL A 31 -0.71 2.28 2.96
C VAL A 31 0.37 1.83 1.98
N ALA A 32 1.62 1.89 2.41
CA ALA A 32 2.79 1.46 1.65
C ALA A 32 3.56 0.35 2.37
N ASN A 33 4.56 -0.21 1.69
CA ASN A 33 5.42 -1.28 2.20
C ASN A 33 4.69 -2.60 2.52
N ALA A 34 3.58 -2.87 1.85
CA ALA A 34 2.85 -4.14 1.95
C ALA A 34 3.58 -5.27 1.23
N ASP A 35 3.44 -6.51 1.70
CA ASP A 35 4.09 -7.71 1.16
C ASP A 35 3.44 -8.22 -0.15
N PHE A 36 3.53 -7.42 -1.23
CA PHE A 36 3.21 -7.82 -2.60
C PHE A 36 4.06 -7.03 -3.60
N GLY A 37 4.19 -7.51 -4.84
CA GLY A 37 4.91 -6.84 -5.92
C GLY A 37 6.10 -7.63 -6.44
N HIS A 38 7.30 -7.05 -6.40
CA HIS A 38 8.53 -7.67 -6.96
C HIS A 38 9.59 -7.98 -5.89
N THR A 39 9.21 -7.97 -4.60
CA THR A 39 10.02 -8.43 -3.47
C THR A 39 9.47 -9.72 -2.90
N THR A 40 10.22 -10.42 -2.06
CA THR A 40 9.76 -11.64 -1.36
C THR A 40 9.85 -11.46 0.16
N PRO A 41 8.99 -12.13 0.95
CA PRO A 41 7.81 -12.91 0.54
C PRO A 41 6.64 -12.03 0.02
N GLN A 42 5.59 -12.67 -0.51
CA GLN A 42 4.36 -11.99 -0.97
C GLN A 42 3.10 -12.74 -0.54
N PHE A 43 2.03 -12.01 -0.23
CA PHE A 43 0.68 -12.58 -0.11
C PHE A 43 -0.02 -12.61 -1.48
N THR A 44 -0.99 -13.50 -1.62
CA THR A 44 -1.90 -13.56 -2.78
C THR A 44 -3.20 -12.84 -2.47
N PHE A 45 -3.77 -12.13 -3.44
CA PHE A 45 -5.08 -11.50 -3.31
C PHE A 45 -5.91 -11.69 -4.58
N PRO A 46 -7.24 -11.83 -4.46
CA PRO A 46 -8.13 -12.04 -5.58
C PRO A 46 -8.33 -10.75 -6.38
N VAL A 47 -8.13 -10.79 -7.69
CA VAL A 47 -8.56 -9.70 -8.58
C VAL A 47 -10.05 -9.85 -8.82
N GLY A 48 -10.82 -8.80 -8.49
CA GLY A 48 -12.29 -8.83 -8.52
C GLY A 48 -12.95 -9.22 -7.19
N GLY A 49 -12.17 -9.65 -6.19
CA GLY A 49 -12.67 -9.86 -4.83
C GLY A 49 -12.84 -8.55 -4.04
N ARG A 50 -13.30 -8.67 -2.80
CA ARG A 50 -13.55 -7.53 -1.91
C ARG A 50 -12.51 -7.47 -0.81
N GLY A 51 -11.88 -6.31 -0.63
CA GLY A 51 -10.95 -6.05 0.47
C GLY A 51 -11.41 -4.91 1.39
N ARG A 52 -10.95 -4.94 2.64
CA ARG A 52 -11.09 -3.85 3.62
C ARG A 52 -9.71 -3.36 4.05
N LEU A 53 -9.56 -2.04 4.13
CA LEU A 53 -8.34 -1.35 4.57
C LEU A 53 -8.69 -0.38 5.68
N ASP A 54 -8.17 -0.62 6.88
CA ASP A 54 -8.26 0.30 8.02
C ASP A 54 -6.86 0.84 8.33
N ALA A 55 -6.69 2.16 8.30
CA ALA A 55 -5.44 2.83 8.62
C ALA A 55 -5.70 4.01 9.56
N VAL A 56 -5.45 3.81 10.86
CA VAL A 56 -5.69 4.81 11.91
C VAL A 56 -4.42 5.00 12.73
N GLY A 57 -3.79 6.17 12.60
CA GLY A 57 -2.48 6.45 13.19
C GLY A 57 -1.44 5.44 12.68
N TRP A 58 -0.88 4.64 13.59
CA TRP A 58 0.11 3.61 13.28
C TRP A 58 -0.48 2.21 13.09
N LYS A 59 -1.78 2.03 13.35
CA LYS A 59 -2.46 0.75 13.20
C LYS A 59 -2.98 0.61 11.78
N VAL A 60 -2.53 -0.44 11.11
CA VAL A 60 -2.94 -0.78 9.75
C VAL A 60 -3.49 -2.21 9.74
N ARG A 61 -4.65 -2.42 9.12
CA ARG A 61 -5.25 -3.72 8.86
C ARG A 61 -5.64 -3.81 7.39
N ILE A 62 -5.22 -4.88 6.73
CA ILE A 62 -5.63 -5.26 5.38
C ILE A 62 -6.32 -6.61 5.48
N GLU A 63 -7.52 -6.72 4.93
CA GLU A 63 -8.33 -7.93 5.00
C GLU A 63 -8.98 -8.23 3.65
N VAL A 64 -8.93 -9.48 3.22
CA VAL A 64 -9.72 -9.97 2.08
C VAL A 64 -11.04 -10.49 2.65
N VAL A 65 -12.13 -9.82 2.30
CA VAL A 65 -13.48 -10.07 2.82
C VAL A 65 -14.21 -11.12 1.97
N GLU A 66 -14.03 -11.05 0.65
CA GLU A 66 -14.62 -11.98 -0.33
C GLU A 66 -13.56 -12.29 -1.41
N HIS A 67 -13.42 -13.54 -1.82
CA HIS A 67 -12.38 -14.00 -2.75
C HIS A 67 -12.88 -14.99 -3.80
#